data_AF-A0A4P8SCL3-F1
#
_entry.id   AF-A0A4P8SCL3-F1
#
_cell.length_a   1.000
_cell.length_b   1.000
_cell.length_c   1.000
_cell.angle_alpha   90.00
_cell.angle_beta   90.00
_cell.angle_gamma   90.00
#
_symmetry.space_group_name_H-M   'P 1'
#
loop_
_entity.id
_entity.type
_entity.pdbx_description
1 polymer ?
#
loop_
_entity_poly.entity_id
_entity_poly.type
_entity_poly.pdbx_seq_one_letter_code
_entity_poly.pdbx_strand_id
1 'polypeptide(L)'
;MIFYRLVKAAFADEAWSGSGAKRFGGRWNHKGQAAVYVSSSIALAALEILVHAPRQSLLERYALFSIELPDSEVNYLESRYLPDDWTHDPAPLSTMDLGSGWLEANSGAALMVPSCVIPHENNALLNPHHPAFRAALESVVAYDFNFDRRLAL
;
A
#
# COMPACT_ATOMS: atom_id res chain seq x y z
N MET A 1 6.35 -5.65 13.01
CA MET A 1 5.00 -5.51 12.42
C MET A 1 4.91 -6.22 11.07
N ILE A 2 3.78 -6.89 10.79
CA ILE A 2 3.53 -7.56 9.50
C ILE A 2 2.54 -6.75 8.67
N PHE A 3 2.84 -6.60 7.38
CA PHE A 3 1.98 -5.96 6.40
C PHE A 3 1.61 -6.93 5.28
N TYR A 4 0.47 -6.68 4.62
CA TYR A 4 -0.06 -7.50 3.56
C TYR A 4 -0.21 -6.73 2.26
N ARG A 5 0.08 -7.40 1.14
CA ARG A 5 -0.07 -6.83 -0.20
C ARG A 5 -0.76 -7.81 -1.10
N LEU A 6 -1.84 -7.37 -1.73
CA LEU A 6 -2.57 -8.13 -2.72
C LEU A 6 -2.36 -7.50 -4.10
N VAL A 7 -1.87 -8.28 -5.05
CA VAL A 7 -1.66 -7.83 -6.45
C VAL A 7 -2.25 -8.84 -7.41
N LYS A 8 -2.54 -8.41 -8.64
CA LYS A 8 -2.83 -9.36 -9.72
C LYS A 8 -1.61 -10.24 -9.95
N ALA A 9 -1.80 -11.54 -10.14
CA ALA A 9 -0.73 -12.52 -10.27
C ALA A 9 0.24 -12.19 -11.42
N ALA A 10 -0.24 -11.53 -12.48
CA ALA A 10 0.58 -11.05 -13.60
C ALA A 10 1.65 -10.01 -13.20
N PHE A 11 1.53 -9.38 -12.03
CA PHE A 11 2.48 -8.40 -11.50
C PHE A 11 3.19 -8.89 -10.22
N ALA A 12 3.13 -10.19 -9.94
CA ALA A 12 3.75 -10.78 -8.75
C ALA A 12 5.25 -10.49 -8.66
N ASP A 13 5.98 -10.62 -9.77
CA ASP A 13 7.43 -10.41 -9.83
C ASP A 13 7.84 -8.96 -9.55
N GLU A 14 6.93 -8.01 -9.79
CA GLU A 14 7.13 -6.58 -9.56
C GLU A 14 6.47 -6.09 -8.27
N ALA A 15 5.88 -6.98 -7.46
CA ALA A 15 5.02 -6.61 -6.34
C ALA A 15 5.68 -5.62 -5.37
N TRP A 16 7.00 -5.75 -5.16
CA TRP A 16 7.78 -4.95 -4.20
C TRP A 16 8.64 -3.85 -4.84
N SER A 17 8.53 -3.65 -6.15
CA SER A 17 9.36 -2.67 -6.88
C SER A 17 8.90 -1.21 -6.70
N GLY A 18 7.61 -1.01 -6.42
CA GLY A 18 6.96 0.31 -6.46
C GLY A 18 6.79 0.90 -7.87
N SER A 19 7.04 0.13 -8.92
CA SER A 19 6.99 0.59 -10.33
C SER A 19 5.62 1.15 -10.73
N GLY A 20 4.54 0.49 -10.30
CA GLY A 20 3.17 0.93 -10.56
C GLY A 20 2.87 2.33 -9.97
N ALA A 21 3.15 2.51 -8.68
CA ALA A 21 2.96 3.80 -8.00
C ALA A 21 3.87 4.89 -8.61
N LYS A 22 5.10 4.54 -9.01
CA LYS A 22 5.99 5.46 -9.72
C LYS A 22 5.40 5.93 -11.05
N ARG A 23 4.80 5.02 -11.82
CA ARG A 23 4.28 5.32 -13.17
C ARG A 23 3.00 6.14 -13.13
N PHE A 24 2.10 5.82 -12.20
CA PHE A 24 0.74 6.37 -12.19
C PHE A 24 0.47 7.36 -11.06
N GLY A 25 1.33 7.41 -10.04
CA GLY A 25 1.04 8.07 -8.77
C GLY A 25 0.11 7.22 -7.90
N GLY A 26 -0.19 7.73 -6.71
CA GLY A 26 -1.16 7.16 -5.79
C GLY A 26 -1.63 8.25 -4.83
N ARG A 27 -2.45 7.88 -3.84
CA ARG A 27 -2.95 8.87 -2.87
C ARG A 27 -1.82 9.55 -2.08
N TRP A 28 -0.78 8.80 -1.76
CA TRP A 28 0.34 9.22 -0.91
C TRP A 28 1.66 9.36 -1.70
N ASN A 29 1.64 9.43 -3.03
CA ASN A 29 2.86 9.68 -3.80
C ASN A 29 2.58 10.31 -5.16
N HIS A 30 3.44 11.25 -5.55
CA HIS A 30 3.48 11.80 -6.90
C HIS A 30 3.96 10.78 -7.94
N LYS A 31 3.57 11.03 -9.20
CA LYS A 31 4.17 10.37 -10.36
C LYS A 31 5.67 10.64 -10.39
N GLY A 32 6.45 9.61 -10.72
CA GLY A 32 7.91 9.65 -10.71
C GLY A 32 8.54 9.12 -9.43
N GLN A 33 7.77 8.93 -8.34
CA GLN A 33 8.28 8.42 -7.07
C GLN A 33 7.78 7.01 -6.77
N ALA A 34 8.71 6.10 -6.53
CA ALA A 34 8.38 4.71 -6.23
C ALA A 34 7.88 4.58 -4.79
N ALA A 35 6.78 3.87 -4.64
CA ALA A 35 6.20 3.56 -3.34
C ALA A 35 5.49 2.21 -3.41
N VAL A 36 5.49 1.45 -2.31
CA VAL A 36 4.75 0.18 -2.22
C VAL A 36 3.66 0.32 -1.19
N TYR A 37 2.41 0.16 -1.63
CA TYR A 37 1.24 0.24 -0.76
C TYR A 37 0.95 -1.13 -0.16
N VAL A 38 0.76 -1.18 1.14
CA VAL A 38 0.40 -2.38 1.89
C VAL A 38 -0.69 -2.07 2.89
N SER A 39 -1.34 -3.11 3.41
CA SER A 39 -2.39 -2.99 4.43
C SER A 39 -1.96 -3.70 5.71
N SER A 40 -2.46 -3.22 6.85
CA SER A 40 -2.24 -3.86 8.16
C SER A 40 -2.95 -5.21 8.32
N SER A 41 -3.93 -5.51 7.44
CA SER A 41 -4.66 -6.78 7.44
C SER A 41 -4.93 -7.27 6.02
N ILE A 42 -5.12 -8.59 5.88
CA ILE A 42 -5.54 -9.21 4.60
C ILE A 42 -6.93 -8.70 4.19
N ALA A 43 -7.83 -8.51 5.16
CA ALA A 43 -9.19 -8.03 4.92
C ALA A 43 -9.18 -6.63 4.30
N LEU A 44 -8.33 -5.73 4.81
CA LEU A 44 -8.18 -4.39 4.26
C LEU A 44 -7.52 -4.41 2.87
N ALA A 45 -6.47 -5.21 2.67
CA ALA A 45 -5.85 -5.37 1.35
C ALA A 45 -6.87 -5.84 0.29
N ALA A 46 -7.74 -6.77 0.67
CA ALA A 46 -8.83 -7.24 -0.17
C ALA A 46 -9.87 -6.15 -0.44
N LEU A 47 -10.24 -5.38 0.59
CA LEU A 47 -11.20 -4.28 0.48
C LEU A 47 -10.72 -3.17 -0.45
N GLU A 48 -9.44 -2.78 -0.37
CA GLU A 48 -8.82 -1.78 -1.26
C GLU A 48 -8.93 -2.18 -2.73
N ILE A 49 -8.78 -3.48 -3.04
CA ILE A 49 -9.04 -3.99 -4.40
C ILE A 49 -10.54 -3.90 -4.75
N LEU A 50 -11.42 -4.30 -3.83
CA LEU A 50 -12.87 -4.34 -4.08
C LEU A 50 -13.49 -2.96 -4.34
N VAL A 51 -13.00 -1.90 -3.67
CA VAL A 51 -13.55 -0.55 -3.84
C VAL A 51 -13.01 0.16 -5.10
N HIS A 52 -11.80 -0.19 -5.55
CA HIS A 52 -11.13 0.52 -6.63
C HIS A 52 -11.14 -0.23 -7.96
N ALA A 53 -11.31 -1.55 -7.95
CA ALA A 53 -11.23 -2.37 -9.15
C ALA A 53 -12.62 -2.63 -9.77
N PRO A 54 -12.74 -2.67 -11.11
CA PRO A 54 -13.98 -3.07 -11.75
C PRO A 54 -14.31 -4.53 -11.41
N ARG A 55 -15.60 -4.85 -11.25
CA ARG A 55 -16.06 -6.19 -10.83
C ARG A 55 -15.48 -7.32 -11.67
N GLN A 56 -15.28 -7.12 -12.98
CA GLN A 56 -14.73 -8.16 -13.85
C GLN A 56 -13.29 -8.56 -13.46
N SER A 57 -12.51 -7.65 -12.88
CA SER A 57 -11.15 -7.96 -12.43
C SER A 57 -11.09 -8.86 -11.20
N LEU A 58 -12.19 -8.98 -10.43
CA LEU A 58 -12.25 -9.88 -9.27
C LEU A 58 -12.16 -11.36 -9.65
N LEU A 59 -12.44 -11.69 -10.91
CA LEU A 59 -12.32 -13.04 -11.46
C LEU A 59 -10.88 -13.37 -11.91
N GLU A 60 -9.97 -12.39 -11.89
CA GLU A 60 -8.56 -12.62 -12.19
C GLU A 60 -7.86 -13.36 -11.04
N ARG A 61 -6.68 -13.90 -11.31
CA ARG A 61 -5.82 -14.48 -10.28
C ARG A 61 -5.09 -13.38 -9.52
N TYR A 62 -5.09 -13.48 -8.20
CA TYR A 62 -4.34 -12.59 -7.31
C TYR A 62 -3.26 -13.37 -6.58
N ALA A 63 -2.20 -12.67 -6.20
CA ALA A 63 -1.14 -13.15 -5.33
C ALA A 63 -1.14 -12.31 -4.06
N LEU A 64 -1.30 -12.97 -2.91
CA LEU A 64 -1.21 -12.35 -1.60
C LEU A 64 0.20 -12.55 -1.05
N PHE A 65 0.77 -11.49 -0.51
CA PHE A 65 2.04 -11.53 0.16
C PHE A 65 1.97 -10.90 1.54
N SER A 66 2.87 -11.31 2.42
CA SER A 66 3.22 -10.55 3.61
C SER A 66 4.67 -10.10 3.57
N ILE A 67 4.98 -9.05 4.33
CA ILE A 67 6.33 -8.59 4.64
C ILE A 67 6.39 -8.19 6.11
N GLU A 68 7.48 -8.51 6.79
CA GLU A 68 7.71 -8.14 8.17
C GLU A 68 8.76 -7.01 8.27
N LEU A 69 8.43 -5.96 9.01
CA LEU A 69 9.33 -4.86 9.33
C LEU A 69 9.50 -4.72 10.84
N PRO A 70 10.70 -4.41 11.34
CA PRO A 70 10.89 -4.05 12.75
C PRO A 70 10.03 -2.83 13.11
N ASP A 71 9.44 -2.82 14.30
CA ASP A 71 8.57 -1.72 14.73
C ASP A 71 9.30 -0.36 14.78
N SER A 72 10.62 -0.38 15.00
CA SER A 72 11.48 0.82 14.96
C SER A 72 11.61 1.45 13.56
N GLU A 73 11.25 0.73 12.50
CA GLU A 73 11.30 1.18 11.11
C GLU A 73 9.93 1.65 10.58
N VAL A 74 8.91 1.65 11.44
CA VAL A 74 7.54 2.04 11.13
C VAL A 74 7.24 3.40 11.76
N ASN A 75 7.12 4.43 10.92
CA ASN A 75 6.65 5.75 11.33
C ASN A 75 5.13 5.79 11.29
N TYR A 76 4.52 6.55 12.19
CA TYR A 76 3.06 6.73 12.26
C TYR A 76 2.70 8.16 11.87
N LEU A 77 1.82 8.31 10.89
CA LEU A 77 1.25 9.61 10.56
C LEU A 77 0.18 9.97 11.59
N GLU A 78 0.52 10.87 12.52
CA GLU A 78 -0.45 11.32 13.52
C GLU A 78 -1.58 12.11 12.87
N SER A 79 -2.81 11.93 13.38
CA SER A 79 -4.01 12.52 12.77
C SER A 79 -3.96 14.05 12.65
N ARG A 80 -3.22 14.74 13.53
CA ARG A 80 -3.05 16.21 13.46
C ARG A 80 -2.26 16.69 12.24
N TYR A 81 -1.54 15.79 11.57
CA TYR A 81 -0.77 16.09 10.35
C TYR A 81 -1.53 15.68 9.08
N LEU A 82 -2.70 15.05 9.20
CA LEU A 82 -3.53 14.75 8.05
C LEU A 82 -4.11 16.06 7.49
N PRO A 83 -3.96 16.32 6.17
CA PRO A 83 -4.66 17.41 5.52
C PRO A 83 -6.19 17.27 5.65
N ASP A 84 -6.94 18.35 5.77
CA ASP A 84 -8.40 18.30 5.90
C ASP A 84 -9.10 17.59 4.73
N ASP A 85 -8.48 17.60 3.55
CA ASP A 85 -8.99 17.01 2.32
C ASP A 85 -8.53 15.56 2.07
N TRP A 86 -7.84 14.92 3.03
CA TRP A 86 -7.14 13.64 2.80
C TRP A 86 -8.02 12.48 2.31
N THR A 87 -9.32 12.51 2.59
CA THR A 87 -10.30 11.51 2.15
C THR A 87 -10.95 11.81 0.80
N HIS A 88 -10.70 12.97 0.18
CA HIS A 88 -11.33 13.33 -1.08
C HIS A 88 -10.95 12.36 -2.21
N ASP A 89 -11.86 12.24 -3.18
CA ASP A 89 -11.68 11.49 -4.41
C ASP A 89 -12.02 12.40 -5.61
N PRO A 90 -11.09 12.63 -6.56
CA PRO A 90 -9.75 12.05 -6.68
C PRO A 90 -8.81 12.44 -5.53
N ALA A 91 -7.77 11.63 -5.31
CA ALA A 91 -6.78 11.89 -4.28
C ALA A 91 -6.17 13.30 -4.42
N PRO A 92 -6.14 14.10 -3.34
CA PRO A 92 -5.68 15.48 -3.41
C PRO A 92 -4.16 15.60 -3.50
N LEU A 93 -3.68 16.75 -3.97
CA LEU A 93 -2.24 17.06 -4.00
C LEU A 93 -1.64 17.08 -2.59
N SER A 94 -2.41 17.49 -1.58
CA SER A 94 -1.95 17.57 -0.18
C SER A 94 -1.46 16.23 0.38
N THR A 95 -2.15 15.12 0.08
CA THR A 95 -1.73 13.78 0.51
C THR A 95 -0.56 13.27 -0.30
N MET A 96 -0.49 13.62 -1.59
CA MET A 96 0.66 13.30 -2.43
C MET A 96 1.91 13.99 -1.93
N ASP A 97 1.85 15.31 -1.67
CA ASP A 97 2.95 16.11 -1.15
C ASP A 97 3.48 15.55 0.18
N LEU A 98 2.56 15.20 1.10
CA LEU A 98 2.92 14.63 2.40
C LEU A 98 3.68 13.30 2.25
N GLY A 99 3.11 12.34 1.52
CA GLY A 99 3.71 11.02 1.40
C GLY A 99 4.99 11.03 0.54
N SER A 100 5.01 11.84 -0.52
CA SER A 100 6.21 12.09 -1.33
C SER A 100 7.34 12.71 -0.53
N GLY A 101 7.06 13.74 0.28
CA GLY A 101 8.04 14.34 1.16
C GLY A 101 8.61 13.34 2.16
N TRP A 102 7.78 12.44 2.70
CA TRP A 102 8.25 11.36 3.57
C TRP A 102 9.14 10.34 2.83
N LEU A 103 8.77 9.94 1.60
CA LEU A 103 9.58 9.05 0.77
C LEU A 103 10.97 9.64 0.47
N GLU A 104 11.03 10.94 0.17
CA GLU A 104 12.29 11.67 -0.07
C GLU A 104 13.14 11.79 1.19
N ALA A 105 12.52 12.08 2.33
CA ALA A 105 13.21 12.19 3.62
C ALA A 105 13.86 10.86 4.04
N ASN A 106 13.35 9.72 3.54
CA ASN A 106 13.91 8.39 3.75
C ASN A 106 14.19 8.09 5.24
N SER A 107 13.26 8.52 6.11
CA SER A 107 13.39 8.50 7.57
C SER A 107 12.88 7.21 8.24
N GLY A 108 12.35 6.27 7.45
CA GLY A 108 11.88 4.97 7.90
C GLY A 108 11.52 4.09 6.70
N ALA A 109 11.31 2.80 6.95
CA ALA A 109 10.93 1.85 5.91
C ALA A 109 9.43 1.90 5.58
N ALA A 110 8.59 2.22 6.57
CA ALA A 110 7.14 2.30 6.42
C ALA A 110 6.59 3.60 7.03
N LEU A 111 5.63 4.21 6.35
CA LEU A 111 4.74 5.22 6.92
C LEU A 111 3.34 4.64 7.04
N MET A 112 2.90 4.41 8.27
CA MET A 112 1.54 4.02 8.56
C MET A 112 0.59 5.20 8.36
N VAL A 113 -0.46 4.99 7.57
CA VAL A 113 -1.46 5.98 7.19
C VAL A 113 -2.87 5.38 7.33
N PRO A 114 -3.90 6.16 7.69
CA PRO A 114 -5.27 5.66 7.73
C PRO A 114 -5.75 5.24 6.34
N SER A 115 -6.59 4.21 6.27
CA SER A 115 -7.32 3.89 5.03
C SER A 115 -8.42 4.93 4.81
N CYS A 116 -8.58 5.40 3.57
CA CYS A 116 -9.72 6.23 3.21
C CYS A 116 -11.03 5.42 3.14
N VAL A 117 -10.96 4.09 3.06
CA VAL A 117 -12.13 3.21 3.03
C VAL A 117 -12.64 2.95 4.44
N ILE A 118 -11.73 2.60 5.36
CA ILE A 118 -12.02 2.41 6.79
C ILE A 118 -11.03 3.25 7.60
N PRO A 119 -11.37 4.49 7.99
CA PRO A 119 -10.45 5.40 8.69
C PRO A 119 -9.92 4.91 10.04
N HIS A 120 -10.52 3.86 10.61
CA HIS A 120 -10.07 3.21 11.85
C HIS A 120 -9.07 2.08 11.62
N GLU A 121 -8.79 1.72 10.37
CA GLU A 121 -7.76 0.77 9.98
C GLU A 121 -6.64 1.48 9.21
N ASN A 122 -5.47 0.85 9.17
CA ASN A 122 -4.29 1.46 8.60
C ASN A 122 -3.78 0.71 7.37
N ASN A 123 -3.43 1.48 6.35
CA ASN A 123 -2.49 1.08 5.32
C ASN A 123 -1.08 1.54 5.71
N ALA A 124 -0.08 1.16 4.92
CA ALA A 124 1.23 1.76 4.99
C ALA A 124 1.81 2.00 3.60
N LEU A 125 2.61 3.05 3.51
CA LEU A 125 3.46 3.36 2.37
C LEU A 125 4.86 2.86 2.70
N LEU A 126 5.34 1.85 1.99
CA LEU A 126 6.72 1.38 2.12
C LEU A 126 7.63 2.13 1.14
N ASN A 127 8.82 2.48 1.60
CA ASN A 127 9.83 3.17 0.81
C ASN A 127 10.83 2.19 0.18
N PRO A 128 10.79 1.93 -1.14
CA PRO A 128 11.70 0.99 -1.80
C PRO A 128 13.19 1.38 -1.74
N HIS A 129 13.46 2.65 -1.45
CA HIS A 129 14.82 3.18 -1.33
C HIS A 129 15.41 3.02 0.07
N HIS A 130 14.60 2.72 1.09
CA HIS A 130 15.06 2.57 2.46
C HIS A 130 15.82 1.25 2.67
N PRO A 131 17.01 1.24 3.31
CA PRO A 131 17.78 0.02 3.54
C PRO A 131 17.02 -1.07 4.31
N ALA A 132 16.25 -0.69 5.34
CA ALA A 132 15.48 -1.65 6.12
C ALA A 132 14.33 -2.28 5.32
N PHE A 133 13.74 -1.57 4.34
CA PHE A 133 12.81 -2.21 3.41
C PHE A 133 13.50 -3.28 2.56
N ARG A 134 14.70 -3.00 2.05
CA ARG A 134 15.46 -3.97 1.24
C ARG A 134 15.82 -5.21 2.04
N ALA A 135 16.24 -5.04 3.30
CA ALA A 135 16.49 -6.16 4.20
C ALA A 135 15.22 -6.96 4.47
N ALA A 136 14.08 -6.28 4.66
CA ALA A 136 12.80 -6.92 4.91
C ALA A 136 12.28 -7.77 3.73
N LEU A 137 12.81 -7.61 2.51
CA LEU A 137 12.44 -8.47 1.37
C LEU A 137 12.73 -9.95 1.63
N GLU A 138 13.70 -10.28 2.50
CA GLU A 138 14.00 -11.66 2.90
C GLU A 138 12.87 -12.31 3.73
N SER A 139 12.00 -11.49 4.34
CA SER A 139 10.86 -11.95 5.13
C SER A 139 9.59 -12.18 4.31
N VAL A 140 9.64 -11.95 2.99
CA VAL A 140 8.44 -12.02 2.15
C VAL A 140 7.91 -13.44 2.08
N VAL A 141 6.62 -13.60 2.40
CA VAL A 141 5.90 -14.87 2.28
C VAL A 141 4.76 -14.71 1.29
N ALA A 142 4.61 -15.68 0.38
CA ALA A 142 3.49 -15.75 -0.54
C ALA A 142 2.40 -16.68 0.01
N TYR A 143 1.14 -16.32 -0.23
CA TYR A 143 -0.03 -17.08 0.19
C TYR A 143 -0.97 -17.29 -0.99
N ASP A 144 -1.65 -18.44 -0.99
CA ASP A 144 -2.78 -18.66 -1.87
C ASP A 144 -3.94 -17.74 -1.48
N PHE A 145 -4.46 -17.00 -2.47
CA PHE A 145 -5.61 -16.13 -2.27
C PHE A 145 -6.52 -16.16 -3.48
N ASN A 146 -7.83 -16.31 -3.23
CA ASN A 146 -8.85 -16.18 -4.24
C ASN A 146 -10.03 -15.41 -3.64
N PHE A 147 -10.53 -14.41 -4.37
CA PHE A 147 -11.80 -13.81 -4.01
C PHE A 147 -12.93 -14.83 -4.11
N ASP A 148 -13.90 -14.76 -3.19
CA ASP A 148 -15.12 -15.53 -3.30
C ASP A 148 -15.88 -15.10 -4.56
N ARG A 149 -16.27 -16.06 -5.39
CA ARG A 149 -16.93 -15.81 -6.68
C ARG A 149 -18.22 -15.01 -6.54
N ARG A 150 -18.87 -15.05 -5.37
CA ARG A 150 -20.08 -14.27 -5.09
C ARG A 150 -19.85 -12.76 -5.10
N LEU A 151 -18.61 -12.29 -4.92
CA LEU A 151 -18.26 -10.87 -4.99
C LEU A 151 -18.31 -10.32 -6.43
N ALA A 152 -18.29 -11.19 -7.44
CA ALA A 152 -18.36 -10.82 -8.85
C ALA A 152 -19.77 -11.02 -9.46
N LEU A 153 -20.76 -11.42 -8.66
CA LEU A 153 -22.15 -11.59 -9.09
C LEU A 153 -22.92 -10.27 -9.13
#